data_AF-A0A4R6XLS6-F1
#
_entry.id   AF-A0A4R6XLS6-F1
#
_cell.length_a   1.000
_cell.length_b   1.000
_cell.length_c   1.000
_cell.angle_alpha   90.00
_cell.angle_beta   90.00
_cell.angle_gamma   90.00
#
_symmetry.space_group_name_H-M   'P 1'
#
loop_
_entity.id
_entity.type
_entity.pdbx_description
1 polymer ?
#
loop_
_entity_poly.entity_id
_entity_poly.type
_entity_poly.pdbx_seq_one_letter_code
_entity_poly.pdbx_strand_id
1 'polypeptide(L)'
;MKAAIIISTLLLLGFSSMAMAAPFFGYGWGGGIIGLIILILDIIAIIEVVNSSRPVEQKLLWVLIILLLPLLGLILYYVIGKK
;
A
#
# COMPACT_ATOMS: atom_id res chain seq x y z
N MET A 1 46.86 25.01 -0.12
CA MET A 1 46.08 24.46 1.03
C MET A 1 44.59 24.83 0.95
N LYS A 2 44.21 26.11 0.84
CA LYS A 2 42.79 26.55 0.81
C LYS A 2 41.95 25.92 -0.32
N ALA A 3 42.50 25.78 -1.53
CA ALA A 3 41.79 25.18 -2.67
C ALA A 3 41.45 23.69 -2.48
N ALA A 4 42.32 22.90 -1.86
CA ALA A 4 42.09 21.48 -1.60
C ALA A 4 40.97 21.25 -0.58
N ILE A 5 40.89 22.13 0.44
CA ILE A 5 39.82 22.11 1.44
C ILE A 5 38.48 22.43 0.78
N ILE A 6 38.42 23.45 -0.08
CA ILE A 6 37.20 23.85 -0.80
C ILE A 6 36.70 22.71 -1.70
N ILE A 7 37.60 22.04 -2.44
CA ILE A 7 37.25 20.91 -3.31
C ILE A 7 36.72 19.73 -2.50
N SER A 8 37.35 19.38 -1.38
CA SER A 8 36.87 18.32 -0.49
C SER A 8 35.50 18.64 0.12
N THR A 9 35.25 19.90 0.47
CA THR A 9 33.96 20.34 1.03
C THR A 9 32.85 20.31 -0.03
N LEU A 10 33.14 20.73 -1.27
CA LEU A 10 32.19 20.65 -2.39
C LEU A 10 31.85 19.20 -2.76
N LEU A 11 32.84 18.30 -2.72
CA LEU A 11 32.62 16.87 -2.95
C LEU A 11 31.80 16.21 -1.83
N LEU A 12 32.05 16.56 -0.56
CA LEU A 12 31.26 16.06 0.56
C LEU A 12 29.79 16.52 0.48
N LEU A 13 29.57 17.81 0.17
CA LEU A 13 28.23 18.38 0.02
C LEU A 13 27.47 17.76 -1.16
N GLY A 14 28.13 17.52 -2.31
CA GLY A 14 27.54 16.87 -3.47
C GLY A 14 27.18 15.39 -3.25
N PHE A 15 27.99 14.66 -2.48
CA PHE A 15 27.70 13.26 -2.14
C PHE A 15 26.54 13.14 -1.14
N SER A 16 26.44 14.06 -0.19
CA SER A 16 25.37 14.06 0.81
C SER A 16 23.97 14.28 0.20
N SER A 17 23.83 15.06 -0.87
CA SER A 17 22.53 15.34 -1.51
C SER A 17 21.98 14.16 -2.32
N MET A 18 22.84 13.26 -2.80
CA MET A 18 22.44 12.01 -3.47
C MET A 18 21.92 10.96 -2.48
N ALA A 19 22.35 11.00 -1.22
CA ALA A 19 21.83 10.12 -0.16
C ALA A 19 20.43 10.53 0.33
N MET A 20 19.96 11.75 0.00
CA MET A 20 18.67 12.30 0.46
C MET A 20 17.52 12.14 -0.53
N ALA A 21 17.58 11.14 -1.42
CA ALA A 21 16.37 10.62 -2.06
C ALA A 21 15.58 9.83 -1.01
N ALA A 22 14.92 10.54 -0.09
CA ALA A 22 13.97 9.91 0.83
C ALA A 22 12.97 9.11 -0.02
N PRO A 23 12.91 7.77 0.13
CA PRO A 23 12.01 6.96 -0.67
C PRO A 23 10.60 7.50 -0.46
N PHE A 24 9.82 7.57 -1.54
CA PHE A 24 8.40 7.96 -1.60
C PHE A 24 7.51 7.33 -0.48
N PHE A 25 8.03 6.31 0.20
CA PHE A 25 7.41 5.54 1.28
C PHE A 25 7.81 5.99 2.71
N GLY A 26 8.44 7.15 2.91
CA GLY A 26 9.03 7.56 4.20
C GLY A 26 8.13 8.26 5.23
N TYR A 27 6.90 8.66 4.89
CA TYR A 27 6.02 9.40 5.80
C TYR A 27 4.64 8.75 5.90
N GLY A 28 4.44 7.83 6.85
CA GLY A 28 3.11 7.51 7.39
C GLY A 28 2.12 6.73 6.52
N TRP A 29 2.43 6.42 5.26
CA TRP A 29 1.56 5.60 4.40
C TRP A 29 1.58 4.09 4.73
N GLY A 30 2.45 3.65 5.65
CA GLY A 30 2.83 2.24 5.77
C GLY A 30 2.31 1.41 6.95
N GLY A 31 1.62 1.94 7.98
CA GLY A 31 1.36 1.03 9.12
C GLY A 31 0.64 1.53 10.37
N GLY A 32 -0.49 2.22 10.22
CA GLY A 32 -1.37 2.47 11.36
C GLY A 32 -2.81 2.66 10.93
N ILE A 33 -3.11 3.84 10.41
CA ILE A 33 -4.51 4.23 10.12
C ILE A 33 -4.97 3.66 8.76
N ILE A 34 -4.14 3.75 7.73
CA ILE A 34 -4.50 3.28 6.38
C ILE A 34 -4.70 1.76 6.36
N GLY A 35 -3.82 1.00 7.03
CA GLY A 35 -3.97 -0.44 7.18
C GLY A 35 -5.23 -0.84 7.95
N LEU A 36 -5.58 -0.10 9.01
CA LEU A 36 -6.83 -0.33 9.75
C LEU A 36 -8.07 -0.03 8.91
N ILE A 37 -8.05 1.03 8.10
CA ILE A 37 -9.16 1.34 7.16
C ILE A 37 -9.32 0.21 6.15
N ILE A 38 -8.24 -0.30 5.57
CA ILE A 38 -8.29 -1.41 4.62
C ILE A 38 -8.85 -2.67 5.29
N LEU A 39 -8.41 -2.98 6.52
CA LEU A 39 -8.91 -4.12 7.28
C LEU A 39 -10.42 -4.02 7.56
N ILE A 40 -10.91 -2.82 7.90
CA ILE A 40 -12.34 -2.58 8.12
C ILE A 40 -13.12 -2.77 6.80
N LEU A 41 -12.59 -2.25 5.69
CA LEU A 41 -13.21 -2.39 4.38
C LEU A 41 -13.26 -3.85 3.90
N ASP A 42 -12.23 -4.65 4.19
CA ASP A 42 -12.22 -6.09 3.92
C ASP A 42 -13.36 -6.81 4.65
N ILE A 43 -13.58 -6.51 5.93
CA ILE A 43 -14.67 -7.11 6.71
C ILE A 43 -16.03 -6.75 6.09
N ILE A 44 -16.23 -5.49 5.70
CA ILE A 44 -17.46 -5.03 5.06
C ILE A 44 -17.70 -5.78 3.74
N ALA A 45 -16.66 -5.91 2.92
CA ALA A 45 -16.75 -6.63 1.66
C ALA A 45 -17.08 -8.11 1.86
N ILE A 46 -16.47 -8.78 2.84
CA ILE A 46 -16.78 -10.18 3.17
C ILE A 46 -18.23 -10.33 3.64
N ILE A 47 -18.73 -9.43 4.49
CA ILE A 47 -20.13 -9.45 4.95
C ILE A 47 -21.08 -9.28 3.77
N GLU A 48 -20.79 -8.38 2.83
CA GLU A 48 -21.60 -8.15 1.63
C GLU A 48 -21.58 -9.38 0.69
N VAL A 49 -20.43 -10.05 0.53
CA VAL A 49 -20.30 -11.31 -0.22
C VAL A 49 -21.12 -12.42 0.43
N VAL A 50 -21.02 -12.60 1.75
CA VAL A 50 -21.73 -13.65 2.48
C VAL A 50 -23.25 -13.42 2.48
N ASN A 51 -23.70 -12.16 2.60
CA ASN A 51 -25.12 -11.79 2.56
C ASN A 51 -25.72 -11.78 1.14
N SER A 52 -24.89 -11.84 0.09
CA SER A 52 -25.40 -11.90 -1.28
C SER A 52 -26.14 -13.21 -1.57
N SER A 53 -27.08 -13.20 -2.51
CA SER A 53 -27.81 -14.40 -2.99
C SER A 53 -27.00 -15.26 -3.98
N ARG A 54 -25.68 -15.06 -4.08
CA ARG A 54 -24.78 -15.80 -4.97
C ARG A 54 -24.59 -17.25 -4.51
N PRO A 55 -24.31 -18.20 -5.43
CA PRO A 55 -23.97 -19.57 -5.08
C PRO A 55 -22.70 -19.64 -4.21
N VAL A 56 -22.61 -20.66 -3.36
CA VAL A 56 -21.57 -20.81 -2.32
C VAL A 56 -20.15 -20.81 -2.90
N GLU A 57 -19.95 -21.45 -4.05
CA GLU A 57 -18.67 -21.47 -4.77
C GLU A 57 -18.17 -20.07 -5.17
N GLN A 58 -19.07 -19.18 -5.60
CA GLN A 58 -18.70 -17.81 -5.95
C GLN A 58 -18.40 -16.97 -4.70
N LYS A 59 -19.12 -17.21 -3.59
CA LYS A 59 -18.83 -16.55 -2.31
C LYS A 59 -17.42 -16.90 -1.82
N LEU A 60 -17.07 -18.18 -1.85
CA LEU A 60 -15.77 -18.67 -1.41
C LEU A 60 -14.62 -18.09 -2.27
N LEU A 61 -14.80 -18.03 -3.58
CA LEU A 61 -13.82 -17.38 -4.49
C LEU A 61 -13.59 -15.91 -4.15
N TRP A 62 -14.67 -15.14 -3.94
CA TRP A 62 -14.55 -13.71 -3.62
C TRP A 62 -13.92 -13.48 -2.25
N VAL A 63 -14.30 -14.25 -1.23
CA VAL A 63 -13.69 -14.17 0.10
C VAL A 63 -12.20 -14.50 0.03
N LEU A 64 -11.81 -15.54 -0.72
CA LEU A 64 -10.41 -15.94 -0.85
C LEU A 64 -9.56 -14.87 -1.55
N ILE A 65 -10.10 -14.20 -2.57
CA ILE A 65 -9.43 -13.10 -3.29
C ILE A 65 -9.24 -11.89 -2.37
N ILE A 66 -10.29 -11.48 -1.65
CA ILE A 66 -10.24 -10.35 -0.71
C ILE A 66 -9.20 -10.63 0.39
N LEU A 67 -9.18 -11.86 0.94
CA LEU A 67 -8.28 -12.24 2.03
C LEU A 67 -6.81 -12.37 1.60
N LEU A 68 -6.54 -12.90 0.40
CA LEU A 68 -5.16 -13.03 -0.11
C LEU A 68 -4.59 -11.68 -0.56
N LEU A 69 -5.45 -10.76 -1.00
CA LEU A 69 -5.07 -9.49 -1.58
C LEU A 69 -5.95 -8.38 -0.97
N PRO A 70 -5.70 -7.91 0.26
CA PRO A 70 -6.58 -6.95 0.94
C PRO A 70 -6.77 -5.62 0.17
N LEU A 71 -5.70 -5.12 -0.46
CA LEU A 71 -5.80 -3.91 -1.29
C LEU A 71 -6.40 -4.17 -2.68
N LEU A 72 -5.86 -5.16 -3.40
CA LEU A 72 -6.25 -5.44 -4.79
C LEU A 72 -7.60 -6.17 -4.88
N GLY A 73 -7.87 -7.08 -3.96
CA GLY A 73 -9.10 -7.85 -3.83
C GLY A 73 -10.29 -6.97 -3.48
N LEU A 74 -10.12 -5.97 -2.60
CA LEU A 74 -11.16 -4.98 -2.33
C LEU A 74 -11.49 -4.13 -3.58
N ILE A 75 -10.48 -3.68 -4.32
CA ILE A 75 -10.65 -2.93 -5.57
C ILE A 75 -11.37 -3.79 -6.62
N LEU A 76 -10.93 -5.03 -6.83
CA LEU A 76 -11.55 -5.96 -7.78
C LEU A 76 -12.98 -6.31 -7.39
N TYR A 77 -13.24 -6.49 -6.09
CA TYR A 77 -14.59 -6.70 -5.58
C TYR A 77 -15.48 -5.50 -5.90
N TYR A 78 -15.03 -4.28 -5.66
CA TYR A 78 -15.85 -3.09 -5.93
C TYR A 78 -16.12 -2.84 -7.43
N VAL A 79 -15.19 -3.22 -8.31
CA VAL A 79 -15.31 -2.98 -9.76
C VAL A 79 -16.05 -4.11 -10.47
N ILE A 80 -15.83 -5.36 -10.07
CA ILE A 80 -16.30 -6.54 -10.81
C ILE A 80 -17.30 -7.36 -9.97
N GLY A 81 -17.00 -7.56 -8.69
CA GLY A 81 -17.78 -8.41 -7.79
C GLY A 81 -19.08 -7.77 -7.31
N LYS A 82 -19.08 -6.46 -7.13
CA LYS A 82 -20.24 -5.66 -6.70
C LYS A 82 -21.15 -5.40 -7.90
N LYS A 83 -21.98 -6.40 -8.20
CA LYS A 83 -23.13 -6.33 -9.11
C LYS A 83 -24.32 -7.07 -8.50
#